data_AF-A0A0E3L5T5-F1
#
_entry.id   AF-A0A0E3L5T5-F1
#
_cell.length_a   1.000
_cell.length_b   1.000
_cell.length_c   1.000
_cell.angle_alpha   90.00
_cell.angle_beta   90.00
_cell.angle_gamma   90.00
#
_symmetry.space_group_name_H-M   'P 1'
#
loop_
_entity.id
_entity.type
_entity.pdbx_description
1 polymer ?
#
loop_
_entity_poly.entity_id
_entity_poly.type
_entity_poly.pdbx_seq_one_letter_code
_entity_poly.pdbx_strand_id
1 'polypeptide(L)'
;MIKSGLEYGGKDLKSLQVSAWLEADPTKRTKVEEIVIYAKKLGYEKIGVAFCIDYERESRLVYEILSRYFEVFSVCCKVCGFGKADFGLRKCEGAGFEVACNPIGQALLLNDDETDLNIMLGLKTGYDILFAAHSDAPSVFLPVQEISQLGSSDIDMID
;
A
#
# COMPACT_ATOMS: atom_id res chain seq x y z
N MET A 1 -10.34 8.91 -30.43
CA MET A 1 -9.13 8.94 -31.29
C MET A 1 -7.95 8.58 -30.40
N ILE A 2 -7.51 7.32 -30.39
CA ILE A 2 -6.36 6.88 -29.59
C ILE A 2 -5.11 7.20 -30.42
N LYS A 3 -4.33 8.20 -29.98
CA LYS A 3 -3.06 8.57 -30.60
C LYS A 3 -2.00 7.54 -30.17
N SER A 4 -1.78 6.47 -30.91
CA SER A 4 -0.75 5.49 -30.56
C SER A 4 0.56 5.75 -31.30
N GLY A 5 1.33 6.69 -30.76
CA GLY A 5 2.78 6.82 -30.97
C GLY A 5 3.51 6.75 -29.62
N LEU A 6 2.96 5.98 -28.67
CA LEU A 6 3.48 5.86 -27.31
C LEU A 6 4.55 4.77 -27.29
N GLU A 7 5.76 5.14 -26.89
CA GLU A 7 6.85 4.21 -26.62
C GLU A 7 7.02 4.07 -25.11
N TYR A 8 7.09 2.83 -24.62
CA TYR A 8 7.34 2.51 -23.22
C TYR A 8 8.69 1.83 -23.11
N GLY A 9 9.52 2.25 -22.16
CA GLY A 9 10.85 1.68 -21.92
C GLY A 9 11.09 1.41 -20.44
N GLY A 10 12.17 0.69 -20.15
CA GLY A 10 12.64 0.48 -18.78
C GLY A 10 11.62 -0.18 -17.85
N LYS A 11 11.46 0.38 -16.65
CA LYS A 11 10.59 -0.15 -15.58
C LYS A 11 9.11 -0.19 -15.99
N ASP A 12 8.63 0.80 -16.74
CA ASP A 12 7.22 0.89 -17.14
C ASP A 12 6.82 -0.22 -18.11
N LEU A 13 7.70 -0.55 -19.07
CA LEU A 13 7.45 -1.66 -20.00
C LEU A 13 7.40 -3.00 -19.25
N LYS A 14 8.34 -3.22 -18.31
CA LYS A 14 8.36 -4.45 -17.51
C LYS A 14 7.12 -4.54 -16.61
N SER A 15 6.75 -3.45 -15.96
CA SER A 15 5.51 -3.33 -15.18
C SER A 15 4.28 -3.69 -16.01
N LEU A 16 4.14 -3.12 -17.21
CA LEU A 16 3.03 -3.40 -18.10
C LEU A 16 2.98 -4.88 -18.51
N GLN A 17 4.12 -5.48 -18.83
CA GLN A 17 4.21 -6.90 -19.19
C GLN A 17 3.79 -7.82 -18.04
N VAL A 18 4.22 -7.52 -16.82
CA VAL A 18 3.84 -8.30 -15.63
C VAL A 18 2.35 -8.15 -15.33
N SER A 19 1.80 -6.93 -15.43
CA SER A 19 0.36 -6.69 -15.25
C SER A 19 -0.48 -7.43 -16.28
N ALA A 20 -0.11 -7.39 -17.56
CA ALA A 20 -0.83 -8.12 -18.61
C ALA A 20 -0.73 -9.64 -18.44
N TRP A 21 0.40 -10.13 -17.91
CA TRP A 21 0.55 -11.55 -17.57
C TRP A 21 -0.36 -11.96 -16.40
N LEU A 22 -0.47 -11.13 -15.35
CA LEU A 22 -1.38 -11.38 -14.22
C LEU A 22 -2.84 -11.40 -14.69
N GLU A 23 -3.25 -10.46 -15.56
CA GLU A 23 -4.59 -10.43 -16.14
C GLU A 23 -4.92 -11.71 -16.93
N ALA A 24 -3.92 -12.28 -17.60
CA ALA A 24 -4.07 -13.49 -18.41
C ALA A 24 -3.99 -14.79 -17.59
N ASP A 25 -3.58 -14.76 -16.32
CA ASP A 25 -3.49 -15.94 -15.45
C ASP A 25 -4.92 -16.45 -15.14
N PRO A 26 -5.30 -17.68 -15.56
CA PRO A 26 -6.63 -18.22 -15.26
C PRO A 26 -6.79 -18.60 -13.78
N THR A 27 -5.71 -18.60 -13.00
CA THR A 27 -5.74 -18.90 -11.57
C THR A 27 -6.45 -17.79 -10.81
N LYS A 28 -7.48 -18.16 -10.03
CA LYS A 28 -8.13 -17.20 -9.14
C LYS A 28 -7.21 -16.86 -7.97
N ARG A 29 -6.68 -15.64 -7.96
CA ARG A 29 -5.80 -15.12 -6.91
C ARG A 29 -6.48 -14.00 -6.13
N THR A 30 -6.11 -13.86 -4.87
CA THR A 30 -6.37 -12.66 -4.08
C THR A 30 -5.44 -11.54 -4.52
N LYS A 31 -5.84 -10.29 -4.31
CA LYS A 31 -4.98 -9.15 -4.65
C LYS A 31 -3.65 -9.14 -3.90
N VAL A 32 -3.60 -9.69 -2.69
CA VAL A 32 -2.34 -9.84 -1.94
C VAL A 32 -1.38 -10.79 -2.66
N GLU A 33 -1.88 -11.92 -3.17
CA GLU A 33 -1.07 -12.87 -3.96
C GLU A 33 -0.60 -12.23 -5.28
N GLU A 34 -1.48 -11.50 -5.96
CA GLU A 34 -1.09 -10.76 -7.17
C GLU A 34 -0.01 -9.71 -6.88
N ILE A 35 -0.12 -8.97 -5.77
CA ILE A 35 0.91 -8.01 -5.34
C ILE A 35 2.24 -8.71 -5.07
N VAL A 36 2.24 -9.86 -4.38
CA VAL A 36 3.46 -10.64 -4.12
C VAL A 36 4.11 -11.08 -5.44
N ILE A 37 3.33 -11.62 -6.38
CA ILE A 37 3.85 -12.06 -7.68
C ILE A 37 4.37 -10.88 -8.50
N TYR A 38 3.62 -9.79 -8.53
CA TYR A 38 3.97 -8.57 -9.23
C TYR A 38 5.32 -8.01 -8.73
N ALA A 39 5.44 -7.84 -7.41
CA ALA A 39 6.65 -7.35 -6.75
C ALA A 39 7.85 -8.28 -7.00
N LYS A 40 7.68 -9.61 -6.85
CA LYS A 40 8.74 -10.60 -7.16
C LYS A 40 9.21 -10.51 -8.61
N LYS A 41 8.28 -10.46 -9.58
CA LYS A 41 8.63 -10.40 -11.02
C LYS A 41 9.34 -9.10 -11.39
N LEU A 42 9.04 -8.00 -10.70
CA LEU A 42 9.75 -6.74 -10.89
C LEU A 42 11.10 -6.68 -10.19
N GLY A 43 11.33 -7.54 -9.20
CA GLY A 43 12.56 -7.60 -8.41
C GLY A 43 12.55 -6.61 -7.24
N TYR A 44 11.37 -6.35 -6.68
CA TYR A 44 11.22 -5.52 -5.49
C TYR A 44 11.66 -6.31 -4.25
N GLU A 45 12.33 -5.63 -3.32
CA GLU A 45 12.87 -6.21 -2.09
C GLU A 45 12.22 -5.59 -0.86
N LYS A 46 11.86 -4.29 -0.92
CA LYS A 46 11.28 -3.53 0.19
C LYS A 46 9.83 -3.14 -0.08
N ILE A 47 8.92 -3.50 0.82
CA ILE A 47 7.49 -3.18 0.70
C ILE A 47 7.04 -2.33 1.88
N GLY A 48 6.43 -1.19 1.59
CA GLY A 48 5.80 -0.35 2.61
C GLY A 48 4.31 -0.67 2.78
N VAL A 49 3.82 -0.60 4.01
CA VAL A 49 2.40 -0.76 4.35
C VAL A 49 1.94 0.44 5.15
N ALA A 50 1.24 1.37 4.51
CA ALA A 50 0.61 2.51 5.15
C ALA A 50 -0.85 2.17 5.49
N PHE A 51 -1.21 2.21 6.78
CA PHE A 51 -2.52 1.74 7.22
C PHE A 51 -3.23 2.68 8.21
N CYS A 52 -4.57 2.59 8.26
CA CYS A 52 -5.38 3.23 9.29
C CYS A 52 -5.41 2.38 10.56
N ILE A 53 -5.36 3.00 11.74
CA ILE A 53 -5.43 2.32 13.05
C ILE A 53 -6.67 1.43 13.20
N ASP A 54 -7.79 1.80 12.56
CA ASP A 54 -9.04 1.01 12.59
C ASP A 54 -8.88 -0.38 11.93
N TYR A 55 -7.82 -0.58 11.13
CA TYR A 55 -7.51 -1.82 10.42
C TYR A 55 -6.17 -2.44 10.85
N GLU A 56 -5.76 -2.25 12.12
CA GLU A 56 -4.51 -2.79 12.66
C GLU A 56 -4.41 -4.32 12.50
N ARG A 57 -5.52 -5.04 12.72
CA ARG A 57 -5.53 -6.52 12.64
C ARG A 57 -5.30 -7.00 11.22
N GLU A 58 -6.01 -6.41 10.26
CA GLU A 58 -5.87 -6.68 8.83
C GLU A 58 -4.48 -6.29 8.33
N SER A 59 -3.96 -5.14 8.79
CA SER A 59 -2.59 -4.72 8.49
C SER A 59 -1.55 -5.70 9.02
N ARG A 60 -1.75 -6.26 10.21
CA ARG A 60 -0.84 -7.26 10.78
C ARG A 60 -0.83 -8.54 9.94
N LEU A 61 -2.00 -9.00 9.48
CA LEU A 61 -2.07 -10.17 8.62
C LEU A 61 -1.33 -9.94 7.29
N VAL A 62 -1.55 -8.78 6.66
CA VAL A 62 -0.85 -8.40 5.42
C VAL A 62 0.66 -8.31 5.66
N TYR A 63 1.09 -7.70 6.76
CA TYR A 63 2.50 -7.62 7.15
C TYR A 63 3.12 -9.01 7.31
N GLU A 64 2.47 -9.92 8.03
CA GLU A 64 2.96 -11.29 8.27
C GLU A 64 3.08 -12.10 6.97
N ILE A 65 2.15 -11.91 6.03
CA ILE A 65 2.21 -12.55 4.71
C ILE A 65 3.38 -12.01 3.90
N LEU A 66 3.48 -10.68 3.77
CA LEU A 66 4.51 -10.03 2.95
C LEU A 66 5.92 -10.26 3.49
N SER A 67 6.08 -10.32 4.82
CA SER A 67 7.37 -10.54 5.48
C SER A 67 7.97 -11.92 5.21
N ARG A 68 7.21 -12.85 4.60
CA ARG A 68 7.75 -14.13 4.11
C ARG A 68 8.58 -13.97 2.84
N TYR A 69 8.40 -12.86 2.11
CA TYR A 69 8.97 -12.66 0.77
C TYR A 69 9.80 -11.38 0.64
N PHE A 70 9.57 -10.37 1.47
CA PHE A 70 10.15 -9.03 1.36
C PHE A 70 10.59 -8.49 2.71
N GLU A 71 11.44 -7.46 2.70
CA GLU A 71 11.63 -6.58 3.86
C GLU A 71 10.43 -5.62 3.95
N VAL A 72 9.67 -5.68 5.04
CA VAL A 72 8.41 -4.95 5.17
C VAL A 72 8.51 -3.83 6.21
N PHE A 73 8.16 -2.62 5.78
CA PHE A 73 8.06 -1.43 6.62
C PHE A 73 6.58 -1.06 6.79
N SER A 74 6.13 -0.76 8.00
CA SER A 74 4.71 -0.45 8.23
C SER A 74 4.54 0.85 9.00
N VAL A 75 3.64 1.71 8.53
CA VAL A 75 3.37 3.01 9.16
C VAL A 75 1.87 3.17 9.43
N CYS A 76 1.52 3.24 10.71
CA CYS A 76 0.16 3.54 11.15
C CYS A 76 -0.14 5.04 11.03
N CYS A 77 -1.36 5.39 10.63
CA CYS A 77 -1.82 6.77 10.46
C CYS A 77 -1.67 7.68 11.70
N LYS A 78 -1.53 7.08 12.90
CA LYS A 78 -1.34 7.79 14.17
C LYS A 78 0.12 8.08 14.50
N VAL A 79 1.08 7.37 13.91
CA VAL A 79 2.52 7.55 14.18
C VAL A 79 3.02 8.91 13.67
N CYS A 80 2.45 9.38 12.55
CA CYS A 80 2.82 10.67 11.95
C CYS A 80 1.88 11.81 12.33
N GLY A 81 0.90 11.54 13.21
CA GLY A 81 -0.20 12.45 13.41
C GLY A 81 0.17 13.67 14.26
N PHE A 82 -0.37 14.82 13.88
CA PHE A 82 -0.14 16.09 14.58
C PHE A 82 -1.30 16.41 15.54
N GLY A 83 -1.04 17.25 16.54
CA GLY A 83 -2.11 17.79 17.37
C GLY A 83 -3.02 18.68 16.51
N LYS A 84 -4.35 18.49 16.55
CA LYS A 84 -5.31 19.33 15.79
C LYS A 84 -5.14 20.84 15.99
N ALA A 85 -4.53 21.26 17.12
CA ALA A 85 -4.22 22.66 17.41
C ALA A 85 -3.25 23.29 16.40
N ASP A 86 -2.35 22.50 15.82
CA ASP A 86 -1.31 22.99 14.90
C ASP A 86 -1.85 23.32 13.49
N PHE A 87 -3.11 22.97 13.22
CA PHE A 87 -3.77 23.15 11.91
C PHE A 87 -5.01 24.04 11.93
N GLY A 88 -5.27 24.73 13.05
CA GLY A 88 -6.44 25.61 13.18
C GLY A 88 -7.80 24.90 13.08
N LEU A 89 -7.82 23.57 13.24
CA LEU A 89 -9.04 22.78 13.20
C LEU A 89 -9.70 22.79 14.59
N ARG A 90 -11.02 23.04 14.64
CA ARG A 90 -11.78 23.01 15.89
C ARG A 90 -11.61 21.62 16.54
N LYS A 91 -11.14 21.61 17.79
CA LYS A 91 -11.24 20.44 18.66
C LYS A 91 -12.73 20.12 18.83
N CYS A 92 -13.11 18.85 18.71
CA CYS A 92 -14.45 18.45 19.12
C CYS A 92 -14.55 18.60 20.65
N GLU A 93 -15.54 19.34 21.14
CA GLU A 93 -15.75 19.51 22.59
C GLU A 93 -15.99 18.14 23.23
N GLY A 94 -15.14 17.77 24.20
CA GLY A 94 -15.22 16.51 24.95
C GLY A 94 -14.30 15.37 24.45
N ALA A 95 -13.61 15.53 23.32
CA ALA A 95 -12.58 14.58 22.89
C ALA A 95 -11.21 15.01 23.45
N GLY A 96 -10.40 14.04 23.91
CA GLY A 96 -9.05 14.26 24.45
C GLY A 96 -8.04 14.79 23.41
N PHE A 97 -6.76 14.39 23.51
CA PHE A 97 -5.75 14.78 22.53
C PHE A 97 -6.10 14.21 21.14
N GLU A 98 -6.73 15.03 20.31
CA GLU A 98 -7.18 14.63 18.99
C GLU A 98 -6.01 14.74 18.00
N VAL A 99 -5.50 13.57 17.59
CA VAL A 99 -4.45 13.44 16.57
C VAL A 99 -5.10 13.29 15.20
N ALA A 100 -4.89 14.27 14.32
CA ALA A 100 -5.27 14.14 12.92
C ALA A 100 -4.30 13.18 12.22
N CYS A 101 -4.83 12.29 11.37
CA CYS A 101 -3.99 11.39 10.58
C CYS A 101 -3.16 12.21 9.58
N ASN A 102 -1.92 11.78 9.32
CA ASN A 102 -0.99 12.49 8.43
C ASN A 102 -0.49 11.55 7.32
N PRO A 103 -1.21 11.45 6.19
CA PRO A 103 -0.86 10.53 5.11
C PRO A 103 0.42 10.94 4.37
N ILE A 104 0.72 12.24 4.33
CA ILE A 104 1.99 12.74 3.77
C ILE A 104 3.16 12.24 4.61
N GLY A 105 3.07 12.36 5.94
CA GLY A 105 4.09 11.81 6.84
C GLY A 105 4.22 10.30 6.75
N GLN A 106 3.14 9.56 6.46
CA GLN A 106 3.25 8.12 6.19
C GLN A 106 4.08 7.84 4.93
N ALA A 107 3.84 8.59 3.86
CA ALA A 107 4.60 8.45 2.61
C ALA A 107 6.08 8.82 2.82
N LEU A 108 6.37 9.94 3.49
CA LEU A 108 7.75 10.38 3.72
C LEU A 108 8.58 9.39 4.55
N LEU A 109 8.00 8.79 5.59
CA LEU A 109 8.70 7.75 6.34
C LEU A 109 9.01 6.52 5.47
N LEU A 110 8.10 6.12 4.59
CA LEU A 110 8.33 4.99 3.68
C LEU A 110 9.28 5.35 2.51
N ASN A 111 9.43 6.64 2.17
CA ASN A 111 10.46 7.11 1.26
C ASN A 111 11.84 7.08 1.96
N ASP A 112 11.92 7.45 3.24
CA ASP A 112 13.16 7.35 4.04
C ASP A 112 13.64 5.89 4.18
N ASP A 113 12.71 4.93 4.21
CA ASP A 113 13.00 3.49 4.19
C ASP A 113 13.36 2.96 2.78
N GLU A 114 13.24 3.79 1.75
CA GLU A 114 13.51 3.49 0.33
C GLU A 114 12.72 2.27 -0.19
N THR A 115 11.42 2.24 0.11
CA THR A 115 10.52 1.17 -0.34
C THR A 115 10.40 1.11 -1.87
N ASP A 116 10.21 -0.08 -2.44
CA ASP A 116 10.02 -0.29 -3.88
C ASP A 116 8.54 -0.22 -4.31
N LEU A 117 7.63 -0.53 -3.38
CA LEU A 117 6.19 -0.48 -3.57
C LEU A 117 5.51 -0.20 -2.22
N ASN A 118 4.50 0.68 -2.24
CA ASN A 118 3.70 0.99 -1.06
C ASN A 118 2.26 0.47 -1.20
N ILE A 119 1.79 -0.20 -0.15
CA ILE A 119 0.40 -0.65 -0.02
C ILE A 119 -0.35 0.30 0.90
N MET A 120 -1.42 0.89 0.38
CA MET A 120 -2.35 1.71 1.13
C MET A 120 -3.51 0.85 1.63
N LEU A 121 -3.62 0.70 2.95
CA LEU A 121 -4.64 -0.12 3.58
C LEU A 121 -5.61 0.70 4.42
N GLY A 122 -6.84 0.82 3.92
CA GLY A 122 -7.93 1.48 4.66
C GLY A 122 -7.73 2.99 4.87
N LEU A 123 -6.91 3.63 4.03
CA LEU A 123 -6.84 5.08 3.93
C LEU A 123 -8.14 5.60 3.30
N LYS A 124 -8.73 6.64 3.89
CA LYS A 124 -9.97 7.26 3.38
C LYS A 124 -9.68 8.11 2.15
N THR A 125 -10.70 8.34 1.33
CA THR A 125 -10.61 9.22 0.16
C THR A 125 -9.99 10.57 0.51
N GLY A 126 -8.99 10.97 -0.25
CA GLY A 126 -8.18 12.16 -0.02
C GLY A 126 -6.91 11.88 0.77
N TYR A 127 -6.93 10.93 1.72
CA TYR A 127 -5.72 10.49 2.41
C TYR A 127 -4.89 9.56 1.53
N ASP A 128 -5.55 8.64 0.82
CA ASP A 128 -4.96 7.79 -0.21
C ASP A 128 -4.35 8.62 -1.36
N ILE A 129 -5.07 9.64 -1.85
CA ILE A 129 -4.60 10.55 -2.89
C ILE A 129 -3.36 11.30 -2.42
N LEU A 130 -3.38 11.86 -1.21
CA LEU A 130 -2.25 12.59 -0.66
C LEU A 130 -1.04 11.67 -0.42
N PHE A 131 -1.26 10.45 0.08
CA PHE A 131 -0.19 9.47 0.24
C PHE A 131 0.45 9.17 -1.13
N ALA A 132 -0.35 8.76 -2.12
CA ALA A 132 0.16 8.40 -3.45
C ALA A 132 0.85 9.56 -4.15
N ALA A 133 0.42 10.80 -3.92
CA ALA A 133 1.04 11.99 -4.51
C ALA A 133 2.42 12.35 -3.90
N HIS A 134 2.73 11.85 -2.70
CA HIS A 134 4.00 12.13 -2.00
C HIS A 134 4.87 10.88 -1.81
N SER A 135 4.40 9.71 -2.24
CA SER A 135 5.17 8.48 -2.27
C SER A 135 6.12 8.50 -3.45
N ASP A 136 7.41 8.30 -3.21
CA ASP A 136 8.41 8.18 -4.28
C ASP A 136 8.28 6.83 -5.00
N ALA A 137 7.90 5.80 -4.24
CA ALA A 137 7.55 4.48 -4.76
C ALA A 137 6.13 4.46 -5.36
N PRO A 138 5.84 3.62 -6.37
CA PRO A 138 4.46 3.36 -6.79
C PRO A 138 3.62 2.88 -5.60
N SER A 139 2.34 3.24 -5.62
CA SER A 139 1.41 2.91 -4.54
C SER A 139 0.20 2.16 -5.05
N VAL A 140 -0.25 1.14 -4.31
CA VAL A 140 -1.43 0.35 -4.63
C VAL A 140 -2.41 0.36 -3.46
N PHE A 141 -3.70 0.56 -3.76
CA PHE A 141 -4.75 0.42 -2.76
C PHE A 141 -5.14 -1.05 -2.58
N LEU A 142 -5.12 -1.54 -1.34
CA LEU A 142 -5.59 -2.87 -0.98
C LEU A 142 -6.96 -2.77 -0.27
N PRO A 143 -8.06 -3.25 -0.88
CA PRO A 143 -9.37 -3.23 -0.25
C PRO A 143 -9.40 -4.15 0.98
N VAL A 144 -9.81 -3.60 2.13
CA VAL A 144 -9.85 -4.35 3.40
C VAL A 144 -10.75 -5.59 3.32
N GLN A 145 -11.83 -5.53 2.54
CA GLN A 145 -12.79 -6.63 2.38
C GLN A 145 -12.16 -7.87 1.76
N GLU A 146 -11.09 -7.72 0.97
CA GLU A 146 -10.37 -8.83 0.36
C GLU A 146 -9.47 -9.55 1.38
N ILE A 147 -9.09 -8.89 2.47
CA ILE A 147 -8.25 -9.47 3.53
C ILE A 147 -9.03 -10.47 4.36
N SER A 148 -10.33 -10.24 4.58
CA SER A 148 -11.20 -11.19 5.28
C SER A 148 -11.34 -12.55 4.58
N GLN A 149 -10.93 -12.64 3.30
CA GLN A 149 -10.92 -13.87 2.51
C GLN A 149 -9.60 -14.64 2.62
N LEU A 150 -8.60 -14.09 3.31
CA LEU A 150 -7.32 -14.75 3.63
C LEU A 150 -7.52 -15.76 4.78
N GLY A 151 -8.41 -16.73 4.60
CA GLY A 151 -8.57 -17.88 5.48
C GLY A 151 -7.56 -18.96 5.14
N SER A 152 -6.60 -19.19 6.02
CA SER A 152 -5.66 -20.34 6.11
C SER A 152 -5.06 -20.89 4.80
N SER A 153 -3.79 -20.52 4.58
CA SER A 153 -2.70 -21.39 4.10
C SER A 153 -2.68 -21.91 2.65
N ASP A 154 -2.75 -21.02 1.65
CA ASP A 154 -2.32 -21.39 0.26
C ASP A 154 -1.38 -20.35 -0.41
N ILE A 155 -0.82 -19.39 0.34
CA ILE A 155 0.15 -18.41 -0.22
C ILE A 155 1.55 -19.07 -0.42
N ASP A 156 1.79 -20.22 0.21
CA ASP A 156 3.08 -20.92 0.15
C ASP A 156 3.31 -21.66 -1.19
N MET A 157 2.45 -21.46 -2.20
CA MET A 157 2.54 -22.05 -3.55
C MET A 157 2.79 -20.99 -4.64
N ILE A 158 3.42 -19.86 -4.29
CA ILE A 158 3.84 -18.82 -5.24
C ILE A 158 5.31 -19.03 -5.61
N ASP A 159 5.53 -20.03 -6.49
CA ASP A 159 6.76 -20.22 -7.26
C ASP A 159 6.66 -19.55 -8.64
#